data_AF-A0AAX3FT34-F1
#
_entry.id   AF-A0AAX3FT34-F1
#
_cell.length_a   1.000
_cell.length_b   1.000
_cell.length_c   1.000
_cell.angle_alpha   90.00
_cell.angle_beta   90.00
_cell.angle_gamma   90.00
#
_symmetry.space_group_name_H-M   'P 1'
#
loop_
_entity.id
_entity.type
_entity.pdbx_description
1 polymer ?
#
loop_
_entity_poly.entity_id
_entity_poly.type
_entity_poly.pdbx_seq_one_letter_code
_entity_poly.pdbx_strand_id
1 'polypeptide(L)'
;MLSVDEKTQIQALDRTQPMLPLRPGQIERRTHDYKRHGTASLYAAFDILTGKVIGRITQRHWAREYLAFLQQIDRSTPAELDLHVILDNSSTHKTPTIKQWLEKHPRFKLHFTPTSASWLNAVEGWFAQLGERCIVVCLPAWPT
;
A
#
# COMPACT_ATOMS: atom_id res chain seq x y z
N MET A 1 9.10 14.84 3.18
CA MET A 1 7.64 15.00 2.95
C MET A 1 7.13 13.69 2.40
N LEU A 2 6.08 13.13 2.98
CA LEU A 2 5.54 11.81 2.64
C LEU A 2 4.13 11.97 2.08
N SER A 3 3.87 11.35 0.94
CA SER A 3 2.53 11.18 0.37
C SER A 3 2.02 9.81 0.77
N VAL A 4 0.90 9.76 1.49
CA VAL A 4 0.38 8.55 2.13
C VAL A 4 -1.01 8.25 1.60
N ASP A 5 -1.23 6.98 1.28
CA ASP A 5 -2.53 6.47 0.86
C ASP A 5 -2.63 4.96 1.10
N GLU A 6 -3.85 4.46 1.03
CA GLU A 6 -4.19 3.06 1.13
C GLU A 6 -4.80 2.55 -0.18
N LYS A 7 -4.11 1.63 -0.84
CA LYS A 7 -4.72 0.85 -1.91
C LYS A 7 -5.44 -0.36 -1.33
N THR A 8 -6.76 -0.29 -1.26
CA THR A 8 -7.61 -1.38 -0.77
C THR A 8 -7.90 -2.41 -1.86
N GLN A 9 -8.42 -3.57 -1.44
CA GLN A 9 -8.97 -4.60 -2.32
C GLN A 9 -8.00 -5.17 -3.37
N ILE A 10 -6.70 -5.20 -3.05
CA ILE A 10 -5.69 -5.86 -3.89
C ILE A 10 -5.99 -7.36 -3.85
N GLN A 11 -6.29 -7.95 -5.00
CA GLN A 11 -6.56 -9.38 -5.09
C GLN A 11 -5.26 -10.17 -4.95
N ALA A 12 -5.22 -11.07 -3.98
CA ALA A 12 -4.19 -12.10 -3.88
C ALA A 12 -4.58 -13.23 -4.84
N LEU A 13 -4.02 -13.20 -6.05
CA LEU A 13 -4.22 -14.25 -7.06
C LEU A 13 -3.08 -15.25 -6.97
N ASP A 14 -3.40 -16.53 -7.01
CA ASP A 14 -2.42 -17.59 -7.13
C ASP A 14 -2.69 -18.39 -8.40
N ARG A 15 -1.64 -18.70 -9.15
CA ARG A 15 -1.75 -19.47 -10.39
C ARG A 15 -1.91 -20.93 -10.03
N THR A 16 -2.99 -21.55 -10.48
CA THR A 16 -3.32 -22.94 -10.13
C THR A 16 -2.43 -23.99 -10.80
N GLN A 17 -1.59 -23.63 -11.78
CA GLN A 17 -0.63 -24.54 -12.41
C GLN A 17 0.77 -23.92 -12.58
N PRO A 18 1.85 -24.70 -12.35
CA PRO A 18 3.20 -24.32 -12.74
C PRO A 18 3.31 -24.23 -14.26
N MET A 19 4.11 -23.28 -14.77
CA MET A 19 4.32 -23.13 -16.21
C MET A 19 4.94 -24.41 -16.79
N LEU A 20 4.24 -25.04 -17.72
CA LEU A 20 4.75 -26.19 -18.45
C LEU A 20 5.81 -25.73 -19.47
N PRO A 21 6.94 -26.42 -19.59
CA PRO A 21 7.99 -26.04 -20.53
C PRO A 21 7.49 -26.11 -21.98
N LEU A 22 7.89 -25.13 -22.78
CA LEU A 22 7.64 -25.09 -24.22
C LEU A 22 8.26 -26.33 -24.88
N ARG A 23 7.45 -27.11 -25.61
CA ARG A 23 7.90 -28.22 -26.45
C ARG A 23 7.70 -27.87 -27.92
N PRO A 24 8.63 -28.22 -28.83
CA PRO A 24 8.44 -28.00 -30.27
C PRO A 24 7.12 -28.64 -30.73
N GLY A 25 6.25 -27.85 -31.39
CA GLY A 25 4.93 -28.30 -31.85
C GLY A 25 3.75 -28.04 -30.90
N GLN A 26 3.99 -27.48 -29.70
CA GLN A 26 2.95 -27.12 -28.74
C GLN A 26 2.89 -25.59 -28.54
N ILE A 27 1.81 -24.95 -28.98
CA ILE A 27 1.52 -23.54 -28.71
C ILE A 27 1.31 -23.36 -27.19
N GLU A 28 1.91 -22.32 -26.61
CA GLU A 28 1.74 -21.95 -25.19
C GLU A 28 0.25 -21.86 -24.84
N ARG A 29 -0.24 -22.73 -23.94
CA ARG A 29 -1.61 -22.65 -23.42
C ARG A 29 -1.56 -21.99 -22.05
N ARG A 30 -2.09 -20.76 -21.96
CA ARG A 30 -2.31 -20.07 -20.68
C ARG A 30 -3.72 -20.37 -20.21
N THR A 31 -3.86 -21.14 -19.14
CA THR A 31 -5.14 -21.28 -18.42
C THR A 31 -5.35 -20.04 -17.54
N HIS A 32 -6.52 -19.42 -17.64
CA HIS A 32 -6.92 -18.22 -16.90
C HIS A 32 -7.41 -18.51 -15.47
N ASP A 33 -7.12 -19.71 -14.95
CA ASP A 33 -7.60 -20.12 -13.63
C ASP A 33 -6.69 -19.55 -12.53
N TYR A 34 -7.25 -18.64 -11.74
CA TYR A 34 -6.62 -18.09 -10.54
C TYR A 34 -7.41 -18.53 -9.31
N LYS A 35 -6.71 -19.03 -8.30
CA LYS A 35 -7.30 -19.22 -6.97
C LYS A 35 -7.28 -17.87 -6.24
N ARG A 36 -8.45 -17.43 -5.77
CA ARG A 36 -8.59 -16.18 -4.99
C ARG A 36 -8.31 -16.48 -3.52
N HIS A 37 -7.30 -15.83 -2.94
CA HIS A 37 -6.94 -15.97 -1.53
C HIS A 37 -7.47 -14.84 -0.64
N GLY A 38 -8.50 -14.12 -1.11
CA GLY A 38 -9.06 -12.95 -0.44
C GLY A 38 -8.49 -11.63 -0.96
N THR A 39 -8.82 -10.54 -0.25
CA THR A 39 -8.37 -9.18 -0.56
C THR A 39 -7.37 -8.69 0.50
N ALA A 40 -6.32 -8.02 0.05
CA ALA A 40 -5.35 -7.34 0.90
C ALA A 40 -5.46 -5.82 0.72
N SER A 41 -5.06 -5.09 1.76
CA SER A 41 -4.86 -3.64 1.74
C SER A 41 -3.36 -3.36 1.76
N LEU A 42 -2.92 -2.36 0.98
CA LEU A 42 -1.54 -1.86 0.99
C LEU A 42 -1.54 -0.40 1.43
N TYR A 43 -0.98 -0.14 2.60
CA TYR A 43 -0.59 1.20 3.01
C TYR A 43 0.77 1.53 2.40
N ALA A 44 0.90 2.72 1.83
CA ALA A 44 2.15 3.20 1.28
C ALA A 44 2.42 4.64 1.70
N ALA A 45 3.68 4.94 2.00
CA ALA A 45 4.19 6.28 2.23
C ALA A 45 5.31 6.51 1.22
N PHE A 46 5.03 7.32 0.21
CA PHE A 46 5.95 7.70 -0.85
C PHE A 46 6.69 8.98 -0.44
N ASP A 47 8.01 8.89 -0.32
CA ASP A 47 8.87 10.05 -0.14
C ASP A 47 9.11 10.72 -1.49
N ILE A 48 8.51 11.89 -1.66
CA ILE A 48 8.51 12.65 -2.92
C ILE A 48 9.93 13.09 -3.29
N LEU A 49 10.80 13.32 -2.31
CA LEU A 49 12.15 13.84 -2.55
C LEU A 49 13.12 12.74 -2.97
N THR A 50 12.96 11.55 -2.37
CA THR A 50 13.92 10.44 -2.57
C THR A 50 13.40 9.34 -3.48
N GLY A 51 12.10 9.32 -3.76
CA GLY A 51 11.42 8.25 -4.50
C GLY A 51 11.27 6.94 -3.72
N LYS A 52 11.63 6.92 -2.43
CA LYS A 52 11.53 5.72 -1.58
C LYS A 52 10.09 5.50 -1.13
N VAL A 53 9.71 4.24 -0.95
CA VAL A 53 8.39 3.85 -0.44
C VAL A 53 8.54 3.03 0.83
N ILE A 54 7.82 3.43 1.87
CA ILE A 54 7.56 2.60 3.05
C ILE A 54 6.19 1.96 2.84
N GLY A 55 6.16 0.63 2.70
CA GLY A 55 4.94 -0.14 2.47
C GLY A 55 4.56 -1.01 3.67
N ARG A 56 3.26 -1.27 3.82
CA ARG A 56 2.72 -2.27 4.74
C ARG A 56 1.48 -2.93 4.14
N ILE A 57 1.52 -4.26 4.02
CA ILE A 57 0.36 -5.07 3.61
C ILE A 57 -0.42 -5.48 4.86
N THR A 58 -1.74 -5.35 4.80
CA THR A 58 -2.66 -5.72 5.88
C THR A 58 -3.84 -6.49 5.30
N GLN A 59 -4.48 -7.33 6.13
CA GLN A 59 -5.73 -8.01 5.72
C GLN A 59 -6.98 -7.15 5.94
N ARG A 60 -6.86 -6.07 6.72
CA ARG A 60 -7.96 -5.16 7.07
C ARG A 60 -7.50 -3.71 6.99
N HIS A 61 -8.45 -2.81 6.73
CA HIS A 61 -8.23 -1.37 6.55
C HIS A 61 -8.75 -0.55 7.76
N TRP A 62 -8.37 -0.97 8.97
CA TRP A 62 -8.89 -0.40 10.20
C TRP A 62 -7.93 0.61 10.82
N ALA A 63 -8.45 1.49 11.68
CA ALA A 63 -7.66 2.50 12.39
C ALA A 63 -6.46 1.93 13.16
N ARG A 64 -6.56 0.70 13.68
CA ARG A 64 -5.43 0.01 14.33
C ARG A 64 -4.30 -0.28 13.35
N GLU A 65 -4.64 -0.70 12.14
CA GLU A 65 -3.65 -1.02 11.10
C GLU A 65 -2.99 0.25 10.58
N TYR A 66 -3.78 1.32 10.39
CA TYR A 66 -3.26 2.64 10.06
C TYR A 66 -2.35 3.21 11.16
N LEU A 67 -2.73 3.09 12.44
CA LEU A 67 -1.86 3.49 13.56
C LEU A 67 -0.52 2.75 13.54
N ALA A 68 -0.57 1.44 13.33
CA ALA A 68 0.64 0.63 13.29
C ALA A 68 1.51 0.94 12.05
N PHE A 69 0.91 1.45 10.97
CA PHE A 69 1.62 2.03 9.85
C PHE A 69 2.29 3.37 10.19
N LEU A 70 1.61 4.29 10.89
CA LEU A 70 2.22 5.53 11.38
C LEU A 70 3.43 5.25 12.29
N GLN A 71 3.33 4.27 13.18
CA GLN A 71 4.46 3.83 14.01
C GLN A 71 5.62 3.25 13.19
N GLN A 72 5.33 2.59 12.07
CA GLN A 72 6.37 2.10 11.16
C GLN A 72 7.08 3.27 10.47
N ILE A 73 6.33 4.26 9.98
CA ILE A 73 6.91 5.49 9.41
C ILE A 73 7.80 6.18 10.45
N ASP A 74 7.31 6.32 11.67
CA ASP A 74 8.03 6.97 12.77
C ASP A 74 9.39 6.30 13.02
N ARG A 75 9.43 4.97 13.08
CA ARG A 75 10.68 4.21 13.24
C ARG A 75 11.59 4.21 12.01
N SER A 76 11.02 4.38 10.82
CA SER A 76 11.76 4.27 9.54
C SER A 76 12.31 5.62 9.08
N THR A 77 12.06 6.69 9.82
CA THR A 77 12.46 8.05 9.47
C THR A 77 13.33 8.64 10.59
N PRO A 78 14.34 9.48 10.25
CA PRO A 78 15.17 10.14 11.25
C PRO A 78 14.33 10.92 12.27
N ALA A 79 14.67 10.84 13.56
CA ALA A 79 13.86 11.35 14.66
C ALA A 79 13.85 12.89 14.72
N GLU A 80 14.90 13.52 14.21
CA GLU A 80 15.12 14.96 14.17
C GLU A 80 14.30 15.69 13.10
N LEU A 81 13.66 14.96 12.18
CA LEU A 81 12.90 15.55 11.09
C LEU A 81 11.42 15.70 11.42
N ASP A 82 10.86 16.83 10.99
CA ASP A 82 9.42 17.02 10.88
C ASP A 82 8.87 16.21 9.70
N LEU A 83 7.82 15.45 9.97
CA LEU A 83 7.14 14.60 9.01
C LEU A 83 5.87 15.29 8.51
N HIS A 84 6.01 15.99 7.39
CA HIS A 84 4.87 16.46 6.61
C HIS A 84 4.26 15.29 5.84
N VAL A 85 3.06 14.87 6.23
CA VAL A 85 2.33 13.75 5.63
C VAL A 85 1.13 14.30 4.87
N ILE A 86 1.07 14.03 3.57
CA ILE A 86 -0.05 14.39 2.69
C ILE A 86 -0.94 13.16 2.55
N LEU A 87 -2.24 13.28 2.81
CA LEU A 87 -3.19 12.17 2.81
C LEU A 87 -4.56 12.60 2.29
N ASP A 88 -5.36 11.60 1.90
CA ASP A 88 -6.76 11.77 1.54
C ASP A 88 -7.64 12.08 2.77
N ASN A 89 -8.93 12.32 2.56
CA ASN A 89 -9.84 12.74 3.62
C ASN A 89 -10.54 11.57 4.34
N SER A 90 -9.95 10.37 4.30
CA SER A 90 -10.53 9.16 4.90
C SER A 90 -10.83 9.34 6.40
N SER A 91 -11.98 8.79 6.82
CA SER A 91 -12.44 8.87 8.22
C SER A 91 -11.52 8.14 9.19
N THR A 92 -10.78 7.13 8.71
CA THR A 92 -9.79 6.36 9.49
C THR A 92 -8.73 7.27 10.11
N HIS A 93 -8.33 8.32 9.40
CA HIS A 93 -7.31 9.29 9.83
C HIS A 93 -7.76 10.18 10.99
N LYS A 94 -9.07 10.26 11.22
CA LYS A 94 -9.68 11.18 12.19
C LYS A 94 -10.25 10.47 13.42
N THR A 95 -10.00 9.17 13.55
CA THR A 95 -10.44 8.39 14.71
C THR A 95 -9.79 8.89 16.01
N PRO A 96 -10.46 8.77 17.18
CA PRO A 96 -9.91 9.25 18.45
C PRO A 96 -8.53 8.68 18.77
N THR A 97 -8.32 7.40 18.47
CA THR A 97 -7.03 6.72 18.66
C THR A 97 -5.90 7.37 17.87
N ILE A 98 -6.16 7.75 16.62
CA ILE A 98 -5.17 8.41 15.77
C ILE A 98 -4.88 9.83 16.26
N LYS A 99 -5.92 10.59 16.63
CA LYS A 99 -5.76 11.93 17.21
C LYS A 99 -4.90 11.92 18.47
N GLN A 100 -5.21 11.04 19.42
CA GLN A 100 -4.44 10.88 20.67
C GLN A 100 -2.98 10.48 20.41
N TRP A 101 -2.73 9.67 19.38
CA TRP A 101 -1.36 9.31 19.01
C TRP A 101 -0.63 10.52 18.43
N LEU A 102 -1.25 11.28 17.53
CA LEU A 102 -0.66 12.48 16.92
C LEU A 102 -0.36 13.59 17.93
N GLU A 103 -1.20 13.74 18.96
CA GLU A 103 -0.93 14.66 20.08
C GLU A 103 0.39 14.34 20.79
N LYS A 104 0.75 13.06 20.88
CA LYS A 104 2.01 12.59 21.47
C LYS A 104 3.19 12.64 20.48
N HIS A 105 2.94 12.85 19.19
CA HIS A 105 3.95 12.84 18.12
C HIS A 105 3.88 14.15 17.33
N PRO A 106 4.24 15.30 17.94
CA PRO A 106 4.06 16.62 17.34
C PRO A 106 4.85 16.84 16.05
N ARG A 107 5.85 15.99 15.75
CA ARG A 107 6.61 16.01 14.49
C ARG A 107 5.78 15.60 13.28
N PHE A 108 4.65 14.91 13.48
CA PHE A 108 3.72 14.58 12.39
C PHE A 108 2.83 15.78 12.08
N LYS A 109 2.96 16.33 10.87
CA LYS A 109 2.12 17.39 10.32
C LYS A 109 1.26 16.83 9.20
N LEU A 110 0.00 16.54 9.50
CA LEU A 110 -0.95 16.03 8.52
C LEU A 110 -1.49 17.16 7.62
N HIS A 111 -1.45 16.93 6.32
CA HIS A 111 -2.00 17.80 5.28
C HIS A 111 -3.02 16.99 4.47
N PHE A 112 -4.24 17.48 4.38
CA PHE A 112 -5.31 16.79 3.67
C PHE A 112 -5.47 17.36 2.26
N THR A 113 -5.53 16.49 1.26
CA THR A 113 -5.85 16.93 -0.10
C THR A 113 -7.27 17.50 -0.15
N PRO A 114 -7.56 18.47 -1.04
CA PRO A 114 -8.93 18.90 -1.29
C PRO A 114 -9.83 17.70 -1.64
N THR A 115 -11.10 17.78 -1.24
CA THR A 115 -12.09 16.75 -1.58
C THR A 115 -12.13 16.56 -3.10
N SER A 116 -12.14 15.30 -3.54
CA SER A 116 -12.12 14.91 -4.96
C SER A 116 -10.84 15.28 -5.74
N ALA A 117 -9.75 15.63 -5.05
CA ALA A 117 -8.45 15.92 -5.67
C ALA A 117 -7.38 14.85 -5.35
N SER A 118 -7.77 13.57 -5.45
CA SER A 118 -6.93 12.42 -5.13
C SER A 118 -5.65 12.37 -5.98
N TRP A 119 -5.74 12.85 -7.23
CA TRP A 119 -4.63 13.01 -8.19
C TRP A 119 -3.47 13.88 -7.70
N LEU A 120 -3.67 14.72 -6.67
CA LEU A 120 -2.60 15.49 -6.03
C LEU A 120 -1.75 14.64 -5.08
N ASN A 121 -2.23 13.45 -4.68
CA ASN A 121 -1.52 12.55 -3.80
C ASN A 121 -0.51 11.71 -4.60
N ALA A 122 0.77 12.11 -4.57
CA ALA A 122 1.83 11.53 -5.41
C ALA A 122 1.95 9.98 -5.35
N VAL A 123 1.60 9.38 -4.21
CA VAL A 123 1.55 7.93 -4.01
C VAL A 123 0.53 7.24 -4.93
N GLU A 124 -0.53 7.91 -5.39
CA GLU A 124 -1.45 7.35 -6.39
C GLU A 124 -0.75 7.08 -7.72
N GLY A 125 0.17 7.96 -8.12
CA GLY A 125 1.03 7.75 -9.28
C GLY A 125 1.98 6.57 -9.11
N TRP A 126 2.47 6.33 -7.89
CA TRP A 126 3.25 5.13 -7.57
C TRP A 126 2.39 3.86 -7.63
N PHE A 127 1.16 3.90 -7.10
CA PHE A 127 0.23 2.77 -7.19
C PHE A 127 -0.15 2.43 -8.63
N ALA A 128 -0.27 3.42 -9.52
CA ALA A 128 -0.50 3.19 -10.95
C ALA A 128 0.65 2.38 -11.57
N GLN A 129 1.89 2.79 -11.32
CA GLN A 129 3.08 2.05 -11.78
C GLN A 129 3.17 0.63 -11.21
N LEU A 130 2.81 0.46 -9.93
CA LEU A 130 2.73 -0.86 -9.31
C LEU A 130 1.66 -1.73 -10.00
N GLY A 131 0.52 -1.14 -10.34
CA GLY A 131 -0.56 -1.78 -11.11
C GLY A 131 -0.09 -2.32 -12.45
N GLU A 132 0.52 -1.46 -13.25
CA GLU A 132 0.98 -1.78 -14.61
C GLU A 132 2.09 -2.84 -14.62
N ARG A 133 3.01 -2.77 -13.65
CA ARG A 133 4.22 -3.61 -13.67
C ARG A 133 4.08 -4.90 -12.86
N CYS A 134 3.24 -4.91 -11.83
CA CYS A 134 3.24 -5.97 -10.83
C CYS A 134 1.87 -6.60 -10.55
N ILE A 135 0.74 -6.01 -10.95
CA ILE A 135 -0.60 -6.59 -10.68
C ILE A 135 -0.98 -7.65 -11.74
N VAL A 136 -0.10 -8.64 -11.87
CA VAL A 136 -0.46 -10.05 -11.81
C VAL A 136 0.32 -10.61 -10.61
N VAL A 137 -0.06 -10.20 -9.39
CA VAL A 137 0.63 -10.67 -8.18
C VAL A 137 0.23 -12.12 -7.93
N CYS A 138 1.01 -13.07 -8.44
CA CYS A 138 1.26 -14.34 -7.77
C CYS A 138 2.02 -14.02 -6.48
N LEU A 139 1.31 -13.98 -5.35
CA LEU A 139 1.99 -14.06 -4.07
C LEU A 139 2.58 -15.48 -3.99
N PRO A 140 3.88 -15.66 -3.69
CA PRO A 140 4.40 -17.00 -3.43
C PRO A 140 3.56 -17.61 -2.30
N ALA A 141 3.06 -18.81 -2.54
CA ALA A 141 2.30 -19.58 -1.56
C ALA A 141 3.02 -19.52 -0.20
N TRP A 142 2.31 -19.08 0.83
CA TRP A 142 2.80 -19.12 2.20
C TRP A 142 3.27 -20.55 2.51
N PRO A 143 4.47 -20.77 3.08
CA PRO A 143 4.79 -22.06 3.63
C PRO A 143 3.86 -22.31 4.82
N THR A 144 3.29 -23.51 4.83
CA THR A 144 2.27 -24.07 5.74
C THR A 144 2.47 -23.77 7.21
#